data_AF-A0A7C0U056-F1
#
_entry.id   AF-A0A7C0U056-F1
#
_cell.length_a   1.000
_cell.length_b   1.000
_cell.length_c   1.000
_cell.angle_alpha   90.00
_cell.angle_beta   90.00
_cell.angle_gamma   90.00
#
_symmetry.space_group_name_H-M   'P 1'
#
loop_
_entity.id
_entity.type
_entity.pdbx_description
1 polymer ?
#
loop_
_entity_poly.entity_id
_entity_poly.type
_entity_poly.pdbx_seq_one_letter_code
_entity_poly.pdbx_strand_id
1 'polypeptide(L)'
;MGGKYRGLEERLRLYEEVMRLRRLGLGYKRIAKAVEEKCGVYLDPGMIRNWVKGRYYPLGRCNKIVEGPGLAYAVGAWLGDGTLARDKRNYEYYIKLAVSDYDFAEEWGRCLA
;
A
#
# COMPACT_ATOMS: atom_id res chain seq x y z
N MET A 1 21.38 10.13 -8.82
CA MET A 1 20.49 11.10 -8.15
C MET A 1 19.24 10.36 -7.72
N GLY A 2 19.05 10.15 -6.41
CA GLY A 2 17.86 9.47 -5.90
C GLY A 2 16.64 10.36 -6.12
N GLY A 3 15.79 10.00 -7.09
CA GLY A 3 14.56 10.74 -7.37
C GLY A 3 13.70 10.80 -6.11
N LYS A 4 13.26 12.01 -5.74
CA LYS A 4 12.33 12.24 -4.64
C LYS A 4 11.08 11.38 -4.90
N TYR A 5 10.80 10.40 -4.03
CA TYR A 5 9.60 9.58 -4.17
C TYR A 5 8.37 10.48 -4.12
N ARG A 6 7.48 10.35 -5.10
CA ARG A 6 6.19 11.05 -5.14
C ARG A 6 5.37 10.72 -3.90
N GLY A 7 4.63 11.71 -3.41
CA GLY A 7 3.77 11.55 -2.22
C GLY A 7 2.68 10.50 -2.45
N LEU A 8 2.23 9.86 -1.36
CA LEU A 8 1.25 8.77 -1.43
C LEU A 8 -0.01 9.15 -2.22
N GLU A 9 -0.58 10.31 -1.87
CA GLU A 9 -1.79 10.85 -2.46
C GLU A 9 -1.62 11.14 -3.96
N GLU A 10 -0.45 11.69 -4.34
CA GLU A 10 -0.11 11.94 -5.74
C GLU A 10 -0.03 10.63 -6.55
N ARG A 11 0.62 9.59 -6.00
CA ARG A 11 0.69 8.27 -6.66
C ARG A 11 -0.69 7.65 -6.84
N LEU A 12 -1.58 7.79 -5.85
CA LEU A 12 -2.95 7.29 -5.93
C LEU A 12 -3.76 8.00 -7.01
N ARG A 13 -3.73 9.35 -7.03
CA ARG A 13 -4.38 10.15 -8.08
C ARG A 13 -3.93 9.76 -9.49
N LEU A 14 -2.61 9.61 -9.68
CA LEU A 14 -2.04 9.21 -10.97
C LEU A 14 -2.48 7.80 -11.38
N TYR A 15 -2.56 6.87 -10.43
CA TYR A 15 -3.02 5.50 -10.71
C TYR A 15 -4.49 5.46 -11.12
N GLU A 16 -5.36 6.16 -10.40
CA GLU A 16 -6.78 6.24 -10.73
C GLU A 16 -6.99 6.82 -12.14
N GLU A 17 -6.25 7.86 -12.48
CA GLU A 17 -6.30 8.47 -13.81
C GLU A 17 -5.79 7.50 -14.89
N VAL A 18 -4.68 6.78 -14.63
CA VAL A 18 -4.18 5.73 -15.54
C VAL A 18 -5.23 4.65 -15.76
N MET A 19 -5.89 4.16 -14.70
CA MET A 19 -6.95 3.15 -14.80
C MET A 19 -8.18 3.68 -15.53
N ARG A 20 -8.55 4.94 -15.32
CA ARG A 20 -9.63 5.62 -16.06
C ARG A 20 -9.32 5.69 -17.55
N LEU A 21 -8.13 6.18 -17.93
CA LEU A 21 -7.71 6.28 -19.33
C LEU A 21 -7.58 4.91 -19.99
N ARG A 22 -7.14 3.89 -19.24
CA ARG A 22 -7.09 2.52 -19.75
C ARG A 22 -8.49 1.95 -20.03
N ARG A 23 -9.47 2.22 -19.15
CA ARG A 23 -10.88 1.84 -19.38
C ARG A 23 -11.48 2.51 -20.61
N LEU A 24 -11.00 3.68 -20.99
CA LEU A 24 -11.34 4.36 -22.25
C LEU A 24 -10.63 3.79 -23.49
N GLY A 25 -9.86 2.70 -23.35
CA GLY A 25 -9.21 2.01 -24.47
C GLY A 25 -7.88 2.62 -24.92
N LEU A 26 -7.30 3.57 -24.17
CA LEU A 26 -6.02 4.17 -24.55
C LEU A 26 -4.85 3.17 -24.41
N GLY A 27 -3.92 3.25 -25.36
CA GLY A 27 -2.64 2.55 -25.29
C GLY A 27 -1.65 3.25 -24.35
N TYR A 28 -0.66 2.53 -23.83
CA TYR A 28 0.22 3.02 -22.74
C TYR A 28 0.95 4.34 -23.08
N LYS A 29 1.44 4.52 -24.31
CA LYS A 29 2.09 5.78 -24.74
C LYS A 29 1.11 6.96 -24.76
N ARG A 30 -0.14 6.73 -25.17
CA ARG A 30 -1.20 7.75 -25.17
C ARG A 30 -1.63 8.10 -23.74
N ILE A 31 -1.66 7.12 -22.85
CA ILE A 31 -1.90 7.34 -21.42
C ILE A 31 -0.77 8.21 -20.84
N ALA A 32 0.50 7.89 -21.10
CA ALA A 32 1.64 8.68 -20.62
C ALA A 32 1.52 10.16 -21.05
N LYS A 33 1.26 10.40 -22.34
CA LYS A 33 1.06 11.74 -22.87
C LYS A 33 -0.12 12.47 -22.22
N ALA A 34 -1.27 11.81 -22.09
CA ALA A 34 -2.46 12.41 -21.47
C ALA A 34 -2.25 12.74 -19.99
N VAL A 35 -1.53 11.90 -19.25
CA VAL A 35 -1.18 12.17 -17.84
C VAL A 35 -0.19 13.31 -17.74
N GLU A 36 0.80 13.39 -18.63
CA GLU A 36 1.75 14.51 -18.67
C GLU A 36 1.05 15.83 -18.98
N GLU A 37 0.15 15.86 -19.97
CA GLU A 37 -0.63 17.04 -20.33
C GLU A 37 -1.58 17.50 -19.22
N LYS A 38 -2.25 16.57 -18.53
CA LYS A 38 -3.25 16.88 -17.51
C LYS A 38 -2.67 17.12 -16.13
N CYS A 39 -1.66 16.35 -15.74
CA CYS A 39 -1.11 16.34 -14.39
C CYS A 39 0.28 16.99 -14.31
N GLY A 40 0.91 17.34 -15.45
CA GLY A 40 2.26 17.89 -15.49
C GLY A 40 3.36 16.88 -15.13
N VAL A 41 3.03 15.59 -15.12
CA VAL A 41 3.92 14.54 -14.63
C VAL A 41 4.10 13.46 -15.69
N TYR A 42 5.35 13.26 -16.12
CA TYR A 42 5.69 12.16 -17.01
C TYR A 42 5.65 10.82 -16.25
N LEU A 43 4.92 9.86 -16.82
CA LEU A 43 4.91 8.47 -16.39
C LEU A 43 5.53 7.59 -17.46
N ASP A 44 6.53 6.80 -17.07
CA ASP A 44 7.11 5.79 -17.95
C ASP A 44 6.04 4.79 -18.43
N PRO A 45 5.93 4.52 -19.75
CA PRO A 45 4.96 3.55 -20.28
C PRO A 45 5.10 2.14 -19.70
N GLY A 46 6.30 1.74 -19.26
CA GLY A 46 6.53 0.48 -18.55
C GLY A 46 5.89 0.47 -17.15
N MET A 47 6.00 1.58 -16.41
CA MET A 47 5.29 1.76 -15.13
C MET A 47 3.78 1.67 -15.31
N ILE A 48 3.23 2.36 -16.33
CA ILE A 48 1.80 2.29 -16.68
C ILE A 48 1.39 0.85 -16.99
N ARG A 49 2.16 0.14 -17.83
CA ARG A 49 1.90 -1.28 -18.15
C ARG A 49 1.86 -2.14 -16.88
N ASN A 50 2.77 -1.93 -15.95
CA ASN A 50 2.82 -2.73 -14.73
C ASN A 50 1.64 -2.44 -13.79
N TRP A 51 1.21 -1.18 -13.68
CA TRP A 51 -0.01 -0.82 -12.97
C TRP A 51 -1.24 -1.47 -13.60
N VAL A 52 -1.40 -1.36 -14.93
CA VAL A 52 -2.55 -1.94 -15.65
C VAL A 52 -2.58 -3.46 -15.53
N LYS A 53 -1.42 -4.11 -15.50
CA LYS A 53 -1.30 -5.57 -15.31
C LYS A 53 -1.38 -6.02 -13.85
N GLY A 54 -1.57 -5.11 -12.89
CA GLY A 54 -1.61 -5.43 -11.47
C GLY A 54 -0.28 -5.94 -10.89
N ARG A 55 0.84 -5.78 -11.59
CA ARG A 55 2.17 -6.24 -11.13
C ARG A 55 2.74 -5.37 -10.03
N TYR A 56 2.39 -4.09 -10.06
CA TYR A 56 2.73 -3.14 -9.01
C TYR A 56 1.48 -2.36 -8.65
N TYR A 57 1.21 -2.24 -7.36
CA TYR A 57 0.20 -1.33 -6.85
C TYR A 57 0.85 -0.01 -6.45
N PRO A 58 0.18 1.16 -6.62
CA PRO A 58 0.77 2.45 -6.31
C PRO A 58 1.11 2.61 -4.85
N LEU A 59 0.45 1.87 -3.95
CA LEU A 59 0.78 1.86 -2.52
C LEU A 59 2.09 1.12 -2.24
N GLY A 60 2.57 0.25 -3.14
CA GLY A 60 3.75 -0.58 -2.88
C GLY A 60 3.56 -1.41 -1.61
N ARG A 61 4.43 -1.18 -0.61
CA ARG A 61 4.36 -1.80 0.74
C ARG A 61 3.57 -0.97 1.77
N CYS A 62 2.88 0.10 1.36
CA CYS A 62 2.04 0.84 2.29
C CYS A 62 0.81 -0.01 2.63
N ASN A 63 0.72 -0.46 3.88
CA ASN A 63 -0.46 -1.13 4.41
C ASN A 63 -1.64 -0.16 4.36
N LYS A 64 -2.81 -0.65 3.93
CA LYS A 64 -4.07 0.10 4.04
C LYS A 64 -4.46 0.10 5.51
N ILE A 65 -4.51 1.28 6.13
CA ILE A 65 -5.05 1.43 7.48
C ILE A 65 -6.56 1.59 7.35
N VAL A 66 -7.32 0.72 8.02
CA VAL A 66 -8.78 0.84 8.12
C VAL A 66 -9.07 1.48 9.47
N GLU A 67 -9.53 2.73 9.46
CA GLU A 67 -9.89 3.44 10.68
C GLU A 67 -11.12 2.80 11.34
N GLY A 68 -11.07 2.62 12.66
CA GLY A 68 -12.18 2.07 13.43
C GLY A 68 -11.76 1.48 14.77
N PRO A 69 -12.73 0.92 15.53
CA PRO A 69 -12.47 0.32 16.84
C PRO A 69 -11.43 -0.81 16.79
N GLY A 70 -11.46 -1.64 15.74
CA GLY A 70 -10.49 -2.73 15.58
C GLY A 70 -9.05 -2.24 15.44
N LEU A 71 -8.83 -1.13 14.72
CA LEU A 71 -7.51 -0.50 14.66
C LEU A 71 -7.07 0.03 16.03
N ALA A 72 -7.95 0.71 16.76
CA ALA A 72 -7.64 1.20 18.10
C ALA A 72 -7.30 0.05 19.06
N TYR A 73 -8.04 -1.06 18.97
CA TYR A 73 -7.79 -2.28 19.72
C TYR A 73 -6.43 -2.90 19.38
N ALA A 74 -6.15 -3.08 18.09
CA ALA A 74 -4.89 -3.66 17.61
C ALA A 74 -3.67 -2.83 18.02
N VAL A 75 -3.78 -1.50 17.93
CA VAL A 75 -2.74 -0.56 18.35
C VAL A 75 -2.59 -0.54 19.87
N GLY A 76 -3.69 -0.57 20.64
CA GLY A 76 -3.64 -0.64 22.10
C GLY A 76 -2.92 -1.90 22.60
N ALA A 77 -3.28 -3.06 22.06
CA ALA A 77 -2.61 -4.33 22.34
C ALA A 77 -1.12 -4.29 21.93
N TRP A 78 -0.81 -3.69 20.79
CA TRP A 78 0.57 -3.49 20.35
C TRP A 78 1.40 -2.64 21.31
N LEU A 79 0.83 -1.53 21.80
CA LEU A 79 1.50 -0.59 22.70
C LEU A 79 1.66 -1.15 24.13
N GLY A 80 0.80 -2.09 24.53
CA GLY A 80 0.87 -2.77 25.83
C GLY A 80 1.79 -3.98 25.81
N ASP A 81 1.28 -5.09 25.28
CA ASP A 81 1.92 -6.42 25.35
C ASP A 81 2.61 -6.84 24.03
N GLY A 82 2.54 -5.98 23.02
CA GLY A 82 3.15 -6.22 21.72
C GLY A 82 4.68 -6.16 21.74
N THR A 83 5.31 -6.97 20.89
CA THR A 83 6.76 -6.98 20.70
C THR A 83 7.13 -6.92 19.22
N LEU A 84 8.04 -6.02 18.86
CA LEU A 84 8.65 -6.01 17.53
C LEU A 84 9.65 -7.16 17.44
N ALA A 85 9.36 -8.13 16.60
CA ALA A 85 10.22 -9.26 16.33
C ALA A 85 10.79 -9.18 14.91
N ARG A 86 11.91 -9.88 14.70
CA ARG A 86 12.59 -9.95 13.40
C ARG A 86 12.79 -11.39 13.01
N ASP A 87 12.28 -11.78 11.86
CA ASP A 87 12.63 -13.03 11.21
C ASP A 87 14.04 -12.89 10.62
N LYS A 88 14.99 -13.60 11.22
CA LYS A 88 16.40 -13.56 10.79
C LYS A 88 16.63 -14.20 9.42
N ARG A 89 15.74 -15.08 8.95
CA ARG A 89 15.88 -15.77 7.66
C ARG A 89 15.37 -14.90 6.52
N ASN A 90 14.20 -14.27 6.71
CA ASN A 90 13.56 -13.46 5.69
C ASN A 90 13.94 -11.98 5.76
N TYR A 91 14.68 -11.56 6.80
CA TYR A 91 15.00 -10.15 7.08
C TYR A 91 13.75 -9.27 7.22
N GLU A 92 12.65 -9.86 7.68
CA GLU A 92 11.35 -9.20 7.83
C GLU A 92 11.07 -8.89 9.29
N TYR A 93 10.44 -7.74 9.52
CA TYR A 93 9.93 -7.35 10.82
C TYR A 93 8.47 -7.77 10.92
N TYR A 94 8.09 -8.31 12.08
CA TYR A 94 6.71 -8.64 12.38
C TYR A 94 6.35 -8.23 13.79
N ILE A 95 5.05 -8.01 13.98
CA ILE A 95 4.45 -7.68 15.26
C ILE A 95 4.03 -9.00 15.91
N LYS A 96 4.46 -9.22 17.14
CA LYS A 96 4.11 -10.41 17.93
C LYS A 96 3.35 -10.00 19.17
N LEU A 97 2.21 -10.64 19.44
CA LEU A 97 1.52 -10.61 20.72
C LEU A 97 1.67 -11.98 21.37
N ALA A 98 2.41 -12.06 22.48
CA ALA A 98 2.67 -13.30 23.19
C ALA A 98 1.85 -13.33 24.50
N VAL A 99 0.64 -13.86 24.44
CA VAL A 99 -0.30 -13.88 25.56
C VAL A 99 -0.81 -15.30 25.84
N SER A 100 -1.22 -15.56 27.07
CA SER A 100 -1.80 -16.86 27.47
C SER A 100 -3.31 -16.92 27.28
N ASP A 101 -3.97 -15.75 27.21
CA ASP A 101 -5.40 -15.63 26.95
C ASP A 101 -5.67 -15.86 25.45
N TYR A 102 -6.39 -16.94 25.16
CA TYR A 102 -6.71 -17.35 23.79
C TYR A 102 -7.70 -16.39 23.13
N ASP A 103 -8.75 -15.99 23.84
CA ASP A 103 -9.81 -15.12 23.32
C ASP A 103 -9.23 -13.75 22.96
N PHE A 104 -8.29 -13.25 23.78
CA PHE A 104 -7.55 -12.04 23.48
C PHE A 104 -6.70 -12.18 22.20
N ALA A 105 -5.94 -13.27 22.07
CA ALA A 105 -5.11 -13.51 20.90
C ALA A 105 -5.96 -13.64 19.62
N GLU A 106 -7.10 -14.31 19.70
CA GLU A 106 -8.03 -14.49 18.59
C GLU A 106 -8.64 -13.15 18.14
N GLU A 107 -9.18 -12.36 19.08
CA GLU A 107 -9.81 -11.08 18.76
C GLU A 107 -8.80 -10.06 18.20
N TRP A 108 -7.57 -10.05 18.74
CA TRP A 108 -6.50 -9.23 18.19
C TRP A 108 -6.15 -9.64 16.75
N GLY A 109 -6.10 -10.94 16.47
CA GLY A 109 -5.91 -11.47 15.12
C GLY A 109 -7.03 -11.05 14.16
N ARG A 110 -8.29 -11.08 14.61
CA ARG A 110 -9.45 -10.61 13.83
C ARG A 110 -9.38 -9.12 13.51
N CYS A 111 -8.87 -8.31 14.44
CA CYS A 111 -8.71 -6.87 14.24
C CYS A 111 -7.56 -6.48 13.30
N LEU A 112 -6.59 -7.37 13.07
CA LEU A 112 -5.44 -7.16 12.17
C LEU A 112 -5.70 -7.53 10.70
N ALA A 113 -6.68 -8.41 10.44
CA ALA A 113 -6.98 -8.99 9.11
C ALA A 113 -7.88 -8.09 8.24
#